data_AF-A0A3Q8RS55-F1
#
_entry.id   AF-A0A3Q8RS55-F1
#
_cell.length_a   1.000
_cell.length_b   1.000
_cell.length_c   1.000
_cell.angle_alpha   90.00
_cell.angle_beta   90.00
_cell.angle_gamma   90.00
#
_symmetry.space_group_name_H-M   'P 1'
#
loop_
_entity.id
_entity.type
_entity.pdbx_description
1 polymer ?
#
loop_
_entity_poly.entity_id
_entity_poly.type
_entity_poly.pdbx_seq_one_letter_code
_entity_poly.pdbx_strand_id
1 'polypeptide(L)'
;MKIKLIRISKNEWISFILTLIATLAGVLIAIWLTNSGIRNKEKEDTIKLLHTAKLILANTSEYSNNLNKTILKFEQDTVNYTKEKLESVKANNPIPYPDLLETIISNELISKNVSEYSHNSIYNNLINLRKLSQYETAEYYLKLLEEMMLNLDLEIEFQKDEIDVNELESKFELEKKLIENKYSTKNISVIKTD
;
A
#
# COMPACT_ATOMS: atom_id res chain seq x y z
N MET A 1 21.61 -72.47 2.22
CA MET A 1 20.99 -71.30 2.89
C MET A 1 19.57 -71.13 2.36
N LYS A 2 18.55 -71.60 3.09
CA LYS A 2 17.14 -71.51 2.64
C LYS A 2 16.59 -70.14 3.03
N ILE A 3 16.36 -69.28 2.04
CA ILE A 3 15.63 -68.02 2.24
C ILE A 3 14.16 -68.40 2.50
N LYS A 4 13.67 -68.20 3.73
CA LYS A 4 12.25 -68.31 4.04
C LYS A 4 11.53 -67.18 3.30
N LEU A 5 10.67 -67.51 2.33
CA LEU A 5 9.70 -66.55 1.82
C LEU A 5 8.75 -66.19 2.97
N ILE A 6 8.83 -64.94 3.43
CA ILE A 6 7.88 -64.37 4.37
C ILE A 6 6.54 -64.27 3.63
N ARG A 7 5.60 -65.14 3.99
CA ARG A 7 4.26 -65.15 3.41
C ARG A 7 3.42 -64.12 4.17
N ILE A 8 3.51 -62.85 3.76
CA ILE A 8 2.72 -61.75 4.34
C ILE A 8 1.25 -62.07 4.16
N SER A 9 0.48 -62.07 5.24
CA SER A 9 -0.96 -62.28 5.18
C SER A 9 -1.64 -61.06 4.53
N LYS A 10 -2.77 -61.28 3.84
CA LYS A 10 -3.54 -60.21 3.20
C LYS A 10 -3.88 -59.08 4.18
N ASN A 11 -4.12 -59.41 5.44
CA ASN A 11 -4.47 -58.46 6.50
C ASN A 11 -3.27 -57.61 6.95
N GLU A 12 -2.07 -58.21 7.04
CA GLU A 12 -0.83 -57.46 7.33
C GLU A 12 -0.47 -56.51 6.19
N TRP A 13 -0.69 -56.92 4.93
CA TRP A 13 -0.43 -56.06 3.77
C TRP A 13 -1.41 -54.87 3.71
N ILE A 14 -2.69 -55.10 4.00
CA ILE A 14 -3.69 -54.02 4.13
C ILE A 14 -3.30 -53.07 5.28
N SER A 15 -2.92 -53.60 6.44
CA SER A 15 -2.51 -52.79 7.59
C SER A 15 -1.27 -51.95 7.30
N PHE A 16 -0.30 -52.51 6.58
CA PHE A 16 0.89 -51.80 6.12
C PHE A 16 0.53 -50.64 5.16
N ILE A 17 -0.33 -50.90 4.16
CA ILE A 17 -0.78 -49.86 3.22
C ILE A 17 -1.57 -48.77 3.95
N LEU A 18 -2.47 -49.13 4.86
CA LEU A 18 -3.22 -48.15 5.65
C LEU A 18 -2.29 -47.28 6.50
N THR A 19 -1.26 -47.88 7.10
CA THR A 19 -0.24 -47.14 7.87
C THR A 19 0.56 -46.19 6.97
N LEU A 20 0.93 -46.63 5.77
CA LEU A 20 1.62 -45.81 4.77
C LEU A 20 0.76 -44.61 4.36
N ILE A 21 -0.52 -44.85 4.04
CA ILE A 21 -1.48 -43.79 3.67
C ILE A 21 -1.66 -42.81 4.83
N ALA A 22 -1.83 -43.30 6.06
CA ALA A 22 -1.98 -42.46 7.24
C ALA A 22 -0.74 -41.59 7.49
N THR A 23 0.47 -42.14 7.31
CA THR A 23 1.72 -41.40 7.46
C THR A 23 1.86 -40.31 6.40
N LEU A 24 1.55 -40.64 5.14
CA LEU A 24 1.59 -39.69 4.03
C LEU A 24 0.59 -38.55 4.25
N ALA A 25 -0.64 -38.88 4.63
CA ALA A 25 -1.67 -37.89 4.94
C ALA A 25 -1.23 -36.98 6.11
N GLY A 26 -0.64 -37.55 7.16
CA GLY A 26 -0.10 -36.80 8.30
C GLY A 26 0.98 -35.79 7.88
N VAL A 27 1.94 -36.22 7.05
CA VAL A 27 2.99 -35.33 6.53
C VAL A 27 2.42 -34.22 5.65
N LEU A 28 1.49 -34.54 4.75
CA LEU A 28 0.84 -33.54 3.89
C LEU A 28 0.06 -32.50 4.69
N ILE A 29 -0.70 -32.93 5.71
CA ILE A 29 -1.43 -32.03 6.61
C ILE A 29 -0.45 -31.13 7.38
N ALA A 30 0.65 -31.69 7.89
CA ALA A 30 1.65 -30.91 8.62
C ALA A 30 2.32 -29.84 7.74
N ILE A 31 2.67 -30.18 6.50
CA ILE A 31 3.22 -29.23 5.52
C ILE A 31 2.19 -28.15 5.20
N TRP A 32 0.94 -28.53 4.96
CA TRP A 32 -0.12 -27.58 4.65
C TRP A 32 -0.41 -26.61 5.81
N LEU A 33 -0.48 -27.11 7.05
CA LEU A 33 -0.64 -26.28 8.25
C LEU A 33 0.54 -25.33 8.45
N THR A 34 1.76 -25.81 8.23
CA THR A 34 2.97 -24.98 8.36
C THR A 34 2.98 -23.87 7.32
N ASN A 35 2.73 -24.20 6.04
CA ASN A 35 2.72 -23.23 4.96
C ASN A 35 1.58 -22.21 5.09
N SER A 36 0.39 -22.64 5.51
CA SER A 36 -0.73 -21.73 5.76
C SER A 36 -0.46 -20.80 6.94
N GLY A 37 0.14 -21.31 8.02
CA GLY A 37 0.56 -20.50 9.16
C GLY A 37 1.59 -19.43 8.78
N ILE A 38 2.61 -19.79 7.99
CA ILE A 38 3.61 -18.85 7.48
C ILE A 38 2.95 -17.79 6.60
N ARG A 39 2.09 -18.20 5.65
CA ARG A 39 1.39 -17.28 4.75
C ARG A 39 0.49 -16.29 5.51
N ASN A 40 -0.24 -16.76 6.52
CA ASN A 40 -1.09 -15.90 7.33
C ASN A 40 -0.26 -14.87 8.11
N LYS A 41 0.89 -15.28 8.64
CA LYS A 41 1.82 -14.37 9.31
C LYS A 41 2.40 -13.33 8.33
N GLU A 42 2.84 -13.77 7.16
CA GLU A 42 3.33 -12.86 6.11
C GLU A 42 2.26 -11.83 5.71
N LYS A 43 1.01 -12.26 5.53
CA LYS A 43 -0.13 -11.35 5.30
C LYS A 43 -0.32 -10.33 6.42
N GLU A 44 -0.30 -10.78 7.68
CA GLU A 44 -0.47 -9.91 8.85
C GLU A 44 0.65 -8.86 8.92
N ASP A 45 1.90 -9.28 8.70
CA ASP A 45 3.05 -8.38 8.72
C ASP A 45 3.03 -7.40 7.53
N THR A 46 2.60 -7.85 6.34
CA THR A 46 2.32 -6.97 5.18
C THR A 46 1.26 -5.92 5.54
N ILE A 47 0.14 -6.30 6.15
CA ILE A 47 -0.92 -5.36 6.56
C ILE A 47 -0.38 -4.30 7.56
N LYS A 48 0.46 -4.70 8.51
CA LYS A 48 1.09 -3.74 9.46
C LYS A 48 1.98 -2.73 8.75
N LEU A 49 2.77 -3.19 7.77
CA LEU A 49 3.61 -2.31 6.95
C LEU A 49 2.77 -1.35 6.11
N LEU A 50 1.67 -1.82 5.49
CA LEU A 50 0.74 -0.98 4.73
C LEU A 50 0.07 0.07 5.62
N HIS A 51 -0.35 -0.29 6.84
CA HIS A 51 -0.85 0.68 7.81
C HIS A 51 0.19 1.74 8.20
N THR A 52 1.45 1.34 8.36
CA THR A 52 2.56 2.26 8.65
C THR A 52 2.80 3.21 7.48
N ALA A 53 2.81 2.70 6.26
CA ALA A 53 2.89 3.48 5.02
C ALA A 53 1.75 4.50 4.93
N LYS A 54 0.51 4.09 5.22
CA LYS A 54 -0.66 4.97 5.25
C LYS A 54 -0.52 6.08 6.28
N LEU A 55 -0.03 5.77 7.48
CA LEU A 55 0.19 6.77 8.53
C LEU A 55 1.22 7.82 8.09
N ILE A 56 2.31 7.40 7.43
CA ILE A 56 3.32 8.31 6.88
C ILE A 56 2.69 9.23 5.82
N LEU A 57 1.91 8.66 4.90
CA LEU A 57 1.20 9.45 3.88
C LEU A 57 0.21 10.44 4.50
N ALA A 58 -0.57 10.01 5.48
CA ALA A 58 -1.55 10.86 6.17
C ALA A 58 -0.86 12.06 6.85
N ASN A 59 0.22 11.82 7.60
CA ASN A 59 0.99 12.88 8.25
C ASN A 59 1.63 13.82 7.22
N THR A 60 2.16 13.27 6.13
CA THR A 60 2.76 14.05 5.03
C THR A 60 1.70 14.93 4.35
N SER A 61 0.51 14.38 4.10
CA SER A 61 -0.63 15.08 3.51
C SER A 61 -1.14 16.19 4.41
N GLU A 62 -1.32 15.91 5.70
CA GLU A 62 -1.76 16.90 6.68
C GLU A 62 -0.78 18.07 6.76
N TYR A 63 0.52 17.77 6.92
CA TYR A 63 1.56 18.79 6.97
C TYR A 63 1.58 19.64 5.70
N SER A 64 1.60 18.99 4.53
CA SER A 64 1.65 19.67 3.23
C SER A 64 0.41 20.53 2.97
N ASN A 65 -0.76 20.07 3.40
CA ASN A 65 -2.02 20.81 3.28
C ASN A 65 -2.03 22.05 4.17
N ASN A 66 -1.59 21.91 5.43
CA ASN A 66 -1.50 23.02 6.37
C ASN A 66 -0.49 24.07 5.92
N LEU A 67 0.66 23.62 5.40
CA LEU A 67 1.69 24.48 4.83
C LEU A 67 1.16 25.24 3.60
N ASN A 68 0.55 24.53 2.65
CA ASN A 68 -0.04 25.14 1.45
C ASN A 68 -1.10 26.20 1.81
N LYS A 69 -2.03 25.88 2.72
CA LYS A 69 -3.03 26.84 3.20
C LYS A 69 -2.43 28.07 3.85
N THR A 70 -1.33 27.90 4.58
CA THR A 70 -0.63 29.01 5.25
C THR A 70 0.05 29.92 4.23
N ILE A 71 0.71 29.32 3.23
CA ILE A 71 1.34 30.07 2.13
C ILE A 71 0.30 30.85 1.32
N LEU A 72 -0.84 30.23 0.98
CA LEU A 72 -1.93 30.93 0.28
C LEU A 72 -2.46 32.15 1.07
N LYS A 73 -2.53 32.06 2.41
CA LYS A 73 -2.90 33.20 3.26
C LYS A 73 -1.86 34.32 3.22
N PHE A 74 -0.57 33.97 3.22
CA PHE A 74 0.50 34.95 3.11
C PHE A 74 0.55 35.60 1.73
N GLU A 75 0.19 34.87 0.67
CA GLU A 75 0.05 35.43 -0.68
C GLU A 75 -1.09 36.45 -0.77
N GLN A 76 -2.17 36.25 0.00
CA GLN A 76 -3.30 37.18 0.08
C GLN A 76 -3.01 38.40 0.98
N ASP A 77 -2.18 38.25 2.01
CA ASP A 77 -1.77 39.33 2.92
C ASP A 77 -0.56 40.12 2.39
N THR A 78 -0.83 40.91 1.34
CA THR A 78 0.17 41.80 0.70
C THR A 78 0.65 42.95 1.60
N VAL A 79 0.02 43.17 2.76
CA VAL A 79 0.37 44.23 3.70
C VAL A 79 1.52 43.81 4.62
N ASN A 80 1.51 42.55 5.09
CA ASN A 80 2.51 42.04 6.05
C ASN A 80 3.59 41.14 5.42
N TYR A 81 3.36 40.66 4.19
CA TYR A 81 4.25 39.76 3.47
C TYR A 81 4.64 40.33 2.11
N THR A 82 5.90 40.79 2.03
CA THR A 82 6.53 41.11 0.74
C THR A 82 6.87 39.81 -0.01
N LYS A 83 7.00 39.92 -1.34
CA LYS A 83 7.38 38.78 -2.20
C LYS A 83 8.67 38.09 -1.73
N GLU A 84 9.69 38.86 -1.36
CA GLU A 84 10.98 38.31 -0.87
C GLU A 84 10.82 37.54 0.44
N LYS A 85 9.98 38.02 1.36
CA LYS A 85 9.70 37.35 2.63
C LYS A 85 8.94 36.04 2.39
N LEU A 86 8.01 36.04 1.43
CA LEU A 86 7.28 34.83 1.03
C LEU A 86 8.22 33.77 0.42
N GLU A 87 9.09 34.17 -0.51
CA GLU A 87 10.08 33.26 -1.09
C GLU A 87 11.03 32.66 -0.03
N SER A 88 11.44 33.48 0.95
CA SER A 88 12.24 32.99 2.08
C SER A 88 11.49 31.96 2.93
N VAL A 89 10.19 32.18 3.20
CA VAL A 89 9.36 31.21 3.95
C VAL A 89 9.20 29.91 3.16
N LYS A 90 8.94 29.98 1.85
CA LYS A 90 8.85 28.81 0.95
C LYS A 90 10.15 28.02 0.93
N ALA A 91 11.29 28.70 0.79
CA ALA A 91 12.60 28.05 0.75
C ALA A 91 12.96 27.35 2.09
N ASN A 92 12.57 27.94 3.22
CA ASN A 92 12.83 27.36 4.54
C ASN A 92 11.86 26.24 4.92
N ASN A 93 10.76 26.09 4.20
CA ASN A 93 9.73 25.08 4.47
C ASN A 93 9.37 24.38 3.16
N PRO A 94 10.21 23.51 2.59
CA PRO A 94 9.83 22.79 1.38
C PRO A 94 8.66 21.83 1.63
N ILE A 95 7.88 21.52 0.59
CA ILE A 95 6.90 20.44 0.65
C ILE A 95 7.67 19.12 0.87
N PRO A 96 7.38 18.37 1.95
CA PRO A 96 8.15 17.18 2.27
C PRO A 96 7.91 16.07 1.26
N TYR A 97 8.91 15.22 1.03
CA TYR A 97 8.76 13.95 0.33
C TYR A 97 8.70 12.80 1.35
N PRO A 98 7.83 11.78 1.19
CA PRO A 98 7.73 10.69 2.15
C PRO A 98 8.87 9.65 1.98
N ASP A 99 10.11 10.00 2.33
CA ASP A 99 11.29 9.12 2.15
C ASP A 99 11.14 7.74 2.82
N LEU A 100 10.53 7.70 4.01
CA LEU A 100 10.31 6.46 4.74
C LEU A 100 9.35 5.51 4.02
N LEU A 101 8.44 6.03 3.20
CA LEU A 101 7.52 5.23 2.42
C LEU A 101 8.25 4.40 1.37
N GLU A 102 9.23 4.99 0.67
CA GLU A 102 10.02 4.27 -0.34
C GLU A 102 10.75 3.07 0.28
N THR A 103 11.22 3.22 1.53
CA THR A 103 11.86 2.14 2.29
C THR A 103 10.86 1.03 2.63
N ILE A 104 9.63 1.38 3.04
CA ILE A 104 8.59 0.40 3.35
C ILE A 104 8.18 -0.36 2.08
N ILE A 105 7.97 0.35 0.97
CA ILE A 105 7.50 -0.24 -0.28
C ILE A 105 8.56 -1.15 -0.91
N SER A 106 9.84 -0.80 -0.78
CA SER A 106 10.95 -1.62 -1.27
C SER A 106 11.24 -2.84 -0.38
N ASN A 107 10.50 -3.03 0.72
CA ASN A 107 10.65 -4.20 1.59
C ASN A 107 10.25 -5.48 0.85
N GLU A 108 11.02 -6.56 1.05
CA GLU A 108 10.76 -7.86 0.41
C GLU A 108 9.35 -8.40 0.68
N LEU A 109 8.83 -8.23 1.90
CA LEU A 109 7.47 -8.67 2.25
C LEU A 109 6.40 -7.91 1.48
N ILE A 110 6.61 -6.62 1.24
CA ILE A 110 5.71 -5.81 0.42
C ILE A 110 5.79 -6.27 -1.04
N SER A 111 7.00 -6.33 -1.60
CA SER A 111 7.20 -6.71 -3.00
C SER A 111 6.67 -8.12 -3.34
N LYS A 112 6.67 -9.05 -2.38
CA LYS A 112 6.21 -10.42 -2.57
C LYS A 112 4.69 -10.57 -2.44
N ASN A 113 4.07 -9.83 -1.54
CA ASN A 113 2.67 -10.06 -1.15
C ASN A 113 1.69 -9.05 -1.72
N VAL A 114 2.11 -7.82 -1.98
CA VAL A 114 1.24 -6.78 -2.53
C VAL A 114 0.88 -7.08 -3.98
N SER A 115 -0.35 -6.75 -4.37
CA SER A 115 -0.79 -6.93 -5.75
C SER A 115 0.10 -6.16 -6.74
N GLU A 116 0.34 -6.75 -7.92
CA GLU A 116 1.15 -6.09 -8.96
C GLU A 116 0.58 -4.72 -9.34
N TYR A 117 -0.76 -4.63 -9.39
CA TYR A 117 -1.47 -3.38 -9.63
C TYR A 117 -1.09 -2.31 -8.59
N SER A 118 -1.30 -2.60 -7.30
CA SER A 118 -1.05 -1.63 -6.24
C SER A 118 0.42 -1.27 -6.15
N HIS A 119 1.31 -2.25 -6.30
CA HIS A 119 2.75 -2.04 -6.29
C HIS A 119 3.20 -1.07 -7.39
N ASN A 120 2.76 -1.28 -8.63
CA ASN A 120 3.06 -0.40 -9.76
C ASN A 120 2.48 1.00 -9.58
N SER A 121 1.23 1.10 -9.11
CA SER A 121 0.56 2.37 -8.84
C SER A 121 1.30 3.17 -7.75
N ILE A 122 1.72 2.54 -6.66
CA ILE A 122 2.51 3.16 -5.60
C ILE A 122 3.85 3.68 -6.13
N TYR A 123 4.60 2.87 -6.88
CA TYR A 123 5.90 3.29 -7.44
C TYR A 123 5.75 4.48 -8.40
N ASN A 124 4.76 4.45 -9.29
CA ASN A 124 4.49 5.55 -10.21
C ASN A 124 4.16 6.84 -9.44
N ASN A 125 3.34 6.73 -8.39
CA ASN A 125 2.99 7.88 -7.56
C ASN A 125 4.19 8.42 -6.77
N LEU A 126 5.07 7.56 -6.24
CA LEU A 126 6.32 7.98 -5.58
C LEU A 126 7.23 8.79 -6.52
N ILE A 127 7.36 8.36 -7.78
CA ILE A 127 8.13 9.10 -8.78
C ILE A 127 7.50 10.48 -9.06
N ASN A 128 6.17 10.53 -9.16
CA ASN A 128 5.45 11.77 -9.41
C ASN A 128 5.52 12.73 -8.22
N LEU A 129 5.39 12.24 -6.98
CA LEU A 129 5.54 13.04 -5.77
C LEU A 129 6.92 13.70 -5.68
N ARG A 130 7.98 13.01 -6.11
CA ARG A 130 9.34 13.57 -6.14
C ARG A 130 9.48 14.74 -7.12
N LYS A 131 8.70 14.73 -8.21
CA LYS A 131 8.69 15.80 -9.22
C LYS A 131 7.79 16.97 -8.80
N LEU A 132 6.72 16.69 -8.06
CA LEU A 132 5.66 17.64 -7.71
C LEU A 132 5.82 18.25 -6.31
N SER A 133 6.95 18.03 -5.62
CA SER A 133 7.27 18.61 -4.31
C SER A 133 7.63 20.10 -4.40
N GLN A 134 6.81 20.86 -5.12
CA GLN A 134 6.89 22.29 -5.38
C GLN A 134 5.56 22.95 -5.02
N TYR A 135 5.61 24.21 -4.59
CA TYR A 135 4.44 24.95 -4.12
C TYR A 135 3.40 25.18 -5.22
N GLU A 136 3.85 25.40 -6.45
CA GLU A 136 3.02 25.60 -7.63
C GLU A 136 2.17 24.37 -7.94
N THR A 137 2.66 23.19 -7.56
CA THR A 137 2.02 21.91 -7.79
C THR A 137 1.44 21.29 -6.52
N ALA A 138 1.34 22.06 -5.42
CA ALA A 138 0.91 21.57 -4.12
C ALA A 138 -0.46 20.86 -4.15
N GLU A 139 -1.40 21.34 -4.95
CA GLU A 139 -2.71 20.68 -5.09
C GLU A 139 -2.61 19.32 -5.78
N TYR A 140 -1.80 19.21 -6.84
CA TYR A 140 -1.53 17.94 -7.52
C TYR A 140 -0.77 16.96 -6.62
N TYR A 141 0.16 17.48 -5.82
CA TYR A 141 0.88 16.72 -4.81
C TYR A 141 -0.08 16.13 -3.77
N LEU A 142 -0.97 16.95 -3.21
CA LEU A 142 -1.99 16.50 -2.24
C LEU A 142 -2.96 15.48 -2.84
N LYS A 143 -3.36 15.67 -4.10
CA LYS A 143 -4.18 14.71 -4.86
C LYS A 143 -3.50 13.34 -4.93
N LEU A 144 -2.22 13.31 -5.31
CA LEU A 144 -1.46 12.05 -5.40
C LEU A 144 -1.30 11.37 -4.04
N LEU A 145 -1.08 12.12 -2.96
CA LEU A 145 -1.06 11.54 -1.62
C LEU A 145 -2.40 10.89 -1.27
N GLU A 146 -3.53 11.52 -1.61
CA GLU A 146 -4.87 10.97 -1.39
C GLU A 146 -5.12 9.71 -2.22
N GLU A 147 -4.69 9.68 -3.49
CA GLU A 147 -4.76 8.50 -4.35
C GLU A 147 -3.90 7.34 -3.82
N MET A 148 -2.70 7.64 -3.31
CA MET A 148 -1.86 6.60 -2.69
C MET A 148 -2.48 6.04 -1.41
N MET A 149 -3.07 6.89 -0.56
CA MET A 149 -3.76 6.43 0.64
C MET A 149 -4.94 5.51 0.30
N LEU A 150 -5.71 5.85 -0.73
CA LEU A 150 -6.79 5.00 -1.26
C LEU A 150 -6.25 3.65 -1.73
N ASN A 151 -5.16 3.65 -2.52
CA ASN A 151 -4.56 2.40 -3.01
C ASN A 151 -4.12 1.49 -1.85
N LEU A 152 -3.52 2.06 -0.81
CA LEU A 152 -3.12 1.29 0.38
C LEU A 152 -4.33 0.73 1.13
N ASP A 153 -5.44 1.47 1.22
CA ASP A 153 -6.66 0.99 1.87
C ASP A 153 -7.27 -0.20 1.13
N LEU A 154 -7.39 -0.11 -0.19
CA LEU A 154 -7.90 -1.21 -1.01
C LEU A 154 -6.95 -2.41 -0.99
N GLU A 155 -5.64 -2.19 -1.00
CA GLU A 155 -4.67 -3.28 -0.85
C GLU A 155 -4.79 -3.95 0.53
N ILE A 156 -5.05 -3.20 1.60
CA ILE A 156 -5.31 -3.77 2.92
C ILE A 156 -6.59 -4.63 2.92
N GLU A 157 -7.68 -4.17 2.28
CA GLU A 157 -8.90 -4.97 2.09
C GLU A 157 -8.59 -6.27 1.33
N PHE A 158 -7.79 -6.19 0.27
CA PHE A 158 -7.39 -7.35 -0.53
C PHE A 158 -6.56 -8.35 0.28
N GLN A 159 -5.59 -7.88 1.07
CA GLN A 159 -4.78 -8.76 1.91
C GLN A 159 -5.61 -9.49 2.99
N LYS A 160 -6.69 -8.86 3.45
CA LYS A 160 -7.67 -9.44 4.38
C LYS A 160 -8.67 -10.40 3.73
N ASP A 161 -8.57 -10.62 2.42
CA ASP A 161 -9.51 -11.40 1.62
C ASP A 161 -10.94 -10.82 1.65
N GLU A 162 -11.08 -9.50 1.88
CA GLU A 162 -12.37 -8.76 1.88
C GLU A 162 -12.81 -8.38 0.45
N ILE A 163 -11.84 -8.24 -0.46
CA ILE A 163 -12.06 -7.97 -1.89
C ILE A 163 -11.17 -8.87 -2.74
N ASP A 164 -11.55 -9.10 -3.99
CA ASP A 164 -10.69 -9.75 -4.98
C ASP A 164 -9.86 -8.75 -5.82
N VAL A 165 -8.98 -9.26 -6.66
CA VAL A 165 -8.08 -8.44 -7.49
C VAL A 165 -8.81 -7.58 -8.53
N ASN A 166 -9.94 -8.04 -9.07
CA ASN A 166 -10.73 -7.28 -10.04
C ASN A 166 -11.52 -6.18 -9.33
N GLU A 167 -12.01 -6.47 -8.12
CA GLU A 167 -12.65 -5.49 -7.24
C GLU A 167 -11.67 -4.41 -6.81
N LEU A 168 -10.41 -4.75 -6.52
CA LEU A 168 -9.37 -3.79 -6.18
C LEU A 168 -9.18 -2.74 -7.28
N GLU A 169 -8.94 -3.17 -8.52
CA GLU A 169 -8.71 -2.25 -9.65
C GLU A 169 -9.96 -1.42 -9.96
N SER A 170 -11.13 -2.07 -9.99
CA SER A 170 -12.38 -1.37 -10.32
C SER A 170 -12.80 -0.35 -9.25
N LYS A 171 -12.67 -0.68 -7.96
CA LYS A 171 -12.91 0.27 -6.86
C LYS A 171 -11.93 1.44 -6.92
N PHE A 172 -10.64 1.15 -7.16
CA PHE A 172 -9.62 2.20 -7.26
C PHE A 172 -9.96 3.20 -8.38
N GLU A 173 -10.28 2.71 -9.58
CA GLU A 173 -10.59 3.59 -10.71
C GLU A 173 -11.89 4.40 -10.51
N LEU A 174 -12.87 3.85 -9.78
CA LEU A 174 -14.08 4.59 -9.40
C LEU A 174 -13.79 5.70 -8.41
N GLU A 175 -13.09 5.40 -7.32
CA GLU A 175 -12.80 6.37 -6.27
C GLU A 175 -11.76 7.41 -6.69
N LYS A 176 -10.79 7.02 -7.52
CA LYS A 176 -9.85 7.95 -8.16
C LYS A 176 -10.57 9.03 -8.95
N LYS A 177 -11.63 8.70 -9.70
CA LYS A 177 -12.45 9.71 -10.41
C LYS A 177 -13.13 10.68 -9.45
N LEU A 178 -13.56 10.22 -8.27
CA LEU A 178 -14.13 11.10 -7.24
C LEU A 178 -13.07 12.06 -6.70
N ILE A 179 -11.85 11.58 -6.46
CA ILE A 179 -10.71 12.40 -6.07
C ILE A 179 -10.39 13.41 -7.17
N GLU A 180 -10.31 12.99 -8.43
CA GLU A 180 -10.10 13.88 -9.58
C GLU A 180 -11.13 15.01 -9.61
N ASN A 181 -12.41 14.67 -9.51
CA ASN A 181 -13.48 15.66 -9.48
C ASN A 181 -13.35 16.64 -8.31
N LYS A 182 -12.98 16.16 -7.10
CA LYS A 182 -12.76 17.01 -5.92
C LYS A 182 -11.71 18.10 -6.18
N TYR A 183 -10.58 17.74 -6.78
CA TYR A 183 -9.50 18.70 -7.07
C TYR A 183 -9.77 19.54 -8.34
N SER A 184 -10.49 19.02 -9.34
CA SER A 184 -10.95 19.81 -10.49
C SER A 184 -11.94 20.90 -10.08
N THR A 185 -12.87 20.60 -9.16
CA THR A 185 -13.88 21.57 -8.70
C THR A 185 -13.26 22.66 -7.82
N LYS A 186 -12.23 22.31 -7.03
CA LYS A 186 -11.49 23.26 -6.19
C LYS A 186 -10.77 24.32 -7.03
N ASN A 187 -10.16 23.93 -8.15
CA ASN A 187 -9.54 24.84 -9.11
C ASN A 187 -10.55 25.83 -9.74
N ILE A 188 -11.80 25.43 -9.98
CA ILE A 188 -12.85 26.32 -10.51
C ILE A 188 -13.33 27.33 -9.45
N SER A 189 -13.35 26.95 -8.16
CA SER A 189 -13.79 27.84 -7.08
C SER A 189 -12.80 28.96 -6.74
N VAL A 190 -11.50 28.76 -7.00
CA VAL A 190 -10.47 29.80 -6.81
C VAL A 190 -10.53 30.86 -7.93
N ILE A 191 -11.00 30.50 -9.12
CA ILE A 191 -11.09 31.41 -10.28
C ILE A 191 -12.37 32.28 -10.23
N LYS A 192 -13.35 31.94 -9.38
CA LYS A 192 -14.65 32.66 -9.32
C LYS A 192 -14.75 33.75 -8.26
N THR A 193 -13.65 34.05 -7.57
CA THR A 193 -13.54 35.20 -6.65
C THR A 193 -12.49 36.16 -7.17
N ASP A 194 -12.78 36.78 -8.32
CA ASP A 194 -12.19 38.04 -8.79
C ASP A 194 -13.30 38.90 -9.40
#